data_AF-A0A2D2M8G0-F1
#
_entry.id   AF-A0A2D2M8G0-F1
#
_cell.length_a   1.000
_cell.length_b   1.000
_cell.length_c   1.000
_cell.angle_alpha   90.00
_cell.angle_beta   90.00
_cell.angle_gamma   90.00
#
_symmetry.space_group_name_H-M   'P 1'
#
loop_
_entity.id
_entity.type
_entity.pdbx_description
1 polymer ?
#
loop_
_entity_poly.entity_id
_entity_poly.type
_entity_poly.pdbx_seq_one_letter_code
_entity_poly.pdbx_strand_id
1 'polypeptide(L)'
;MTWALSRRDLGKDSSARHVLLCLASYAGTDGRGAFPSAKTLTEDTGLSERTVRSKLDLLEEKGLIVRGNQALAAVYIDRHDRRPVVYDLQIKRGAVAAPRNERGATDDTGCNVRQNGVQSTTERGAAIAPNPSLNHQVTEEQQPRELQDVIADQDRQALESQDDLQRFAMFAEWNPPVDKVSAQLTLAGLTLEALTEEALKSFLGFFVARPKVFDSNGGWCFRLAKWLKSEKAKAAAEAELDETKSNWAQKGVRL
;
A
#
# COMPACT_ATOMS: atom_id res chain seq x y z
N MET A 1 -2.61 11.43 9.42
CA MET A 1 -1.91 12.63 9.95
C MET A 1 -2.78 13.52 10.84
N THR A 2 -4.00 13.89 10.46
CA THR A 2 -4.88 14.81 11.23
C THR A 2 -5.15 14.39 12.68
N TRP A 3 -5.19 13.07 12.96
CA TRP A 3 -5.41 12.54 14.30
C TRP A 3 -4.32 12.95 15.31
N ALA A 4 -3.03 12.88 14.95
CA ALA A 4 -1.93 13.19 15.85
C ALA A 4 -1.94 14.66 16.31
N LEU A 5 -2.35 15.57 15.41
CA LEU A 5 -2.47 17.01 15.70
C LEU A 5 -3.57 17.32 16.71
N SER A 6 -4.63 16.50 16.75
CA SER A 6 -5.80 16.70 17.63
C SER A 6 -5.56 16.29 19.09
N ARG A 7 -4.50 15.53 19.40
CA ARG A 7 -4.25 15.01 20.76
C ARG A 7 -3.74 16.12 21.69
N ARG A 8 -4.49 16.42 22.76
CA ARG A 8 -4.08 17.41 23.79
C ARG A 8 -3.25 16.77 24.92
N ASP A 9 -3.29 15.45 25.00
CA ASP A 9 -2.71 14.58 26.03
C ASP A 9 -1.17 14.69 26.13
N LEU A 10 -0.54 15.21 25.07
CA LEU A 10 0.90 15.45 25.01
C LEU A 10 1.34 16.72 25.76
N GLY A 11 0.41 17.60 26.15
CA GLY A 11 0.75 18.84 26.85
C GLY A 11 1.66 19.75 26.01
N LYS A 12 2.68 20.35 26.64
CA LYS A 12 3.63 21.28 26.02
C LYS A 12 4.85 20.60 25.37
N ASP A 13 4.92 19.27 25.36
CA ASP A 13 6.04 18.52 24.74
C ASP A 13 5.95 18.55 23.21
N SER A 14 6.47 19.63 22.61
CA SER A 14 6.51 19.82 21.15
C SER A 14 7.27 18.69 20.44
N SER A 15 8.40 18.25 21.00
CA SER A 15 9.20 17.16 20.45
C SER A 15 8.44 15.82 20.42
N ALA A 16 7.67 15.50 21.46
CA ALA A 16 6.89 14.27 21.50
C ALA A 16 5.75 14.30 20.46
N ARG A 17 5.14 15.48 20.28
CA ARG A 17 4.12 15.72 19.26
C ARG A 17 4.69 15.55 17.85
N HIS A 18 5.90 16.06 17.62
CA HIS A 18 6.57 15.95 16.32
C HIS A 18 6.95 14.50 16.02
N VAL A 19 7.52 13.76 16.99
CA VAL A 19 7.80 12.32 16.85
C VAL A 19 6.52 11.53 16.55
N LEU A 20 5.41 11.82 17.24
CA LEU A 20 4.12 11.17 16.97
C LEU A 20 3.60 11.47 15.57
N LEU A 21 3.79 12.71 15.08
CA LEU A 21 3.39 13.11 13.74
C LEU A 21 4.19 12.34 12.67
N CYS A 22 5.51 12.25 12.83
CA CYS A 22 6.37 11.46 11.95
C CYS A 22 5.97 9.99 11.97
N LEU A 23 5.77 9.41 13.15
CA LEU A 23 5.36 8.01 13.29
C LEU A 23 3.99 7.74 12.62
N ALA A 24 3.08 8.70 12.66
CA ALA A 24 1.79 8.64 11.96
C ALA A 24 1.87 8.78 10.43
N SER A 25 2.99 9.21 9.88
CA SER A 25 3.24 9.17 8.43
C SER A 25 3.65 7.77 7.96
N TYR A 26 4.19 6.93 8.85
CA TYR A 26 4.60 5.56 8.55
C TYR A 26 3.54 4.51 8.90
N ALA A 27 2.50 4.91 9.63
CA ALA A 27 1.40 4.03 9.96
C ALA A 27 0.43 3.86 8.77
N GLY A 28 -0.16 2.68 8.63
CA GLY A 28 -1.24 2.45 7.66
C GLY A 28 -2.50 3.28 7.98
N THR A 29 -3.51 3.19 7.11
CA THR A 29 -4.80 3.91 7.27
C THR A 29 -5.51 3.63 8.60
N ASP A 30 -5.35 2.42 9.13
CA ASP A 30 -5.85 2.00 10.45
C ASP A 30 -4.98 2.45 11.64
N GLY A 31 -3.83 3.10 11.38
CA GLY A 31 -2.85 3.49 12.40
C GLY A 31 -1.89 2.38 12.81
N ARG A 32 -1.88 1.24 12.14
CA ARG A 32 -1.06 0.07 12.50
C ARG A 32 0.21 -0.05 11.67
N GLY A 33 1.19 -0.76 12.22
CA GLY A 33 2.36 -1.21 11.49
C GLY A 33 3.39 -0.12 11.19
N ALA A 34 3.53 0.89 12.06
CA ALA A 34 4.58 1.89 11.91
C ALA A 34 5.89 1.34 12.49
N PHE A 35 6.90 1.11 11.65
CA PHE A 35 8.22 0.60 12.10
C PHE A 35 9.41 1.40 11.57
N PRO A 36 9.39 2.75 11.59
CA PRO A 36 10.57 3.52 11.25
C PRO A 36 11.71 3.21 12.25
N SER A 37 12.94 3.14 11.76
CA SER A 37 14.09 2.97 12.65
C SER A 37 14.30 4.23 13.50
N ALA A 38 14.97 4.09 14.65
CA ALA A 38 15.33 5.26 15.47
C ALA A 38 16.18 6.28 14.69
N LYS A 39 17.02 5.78 13.77
CA LYS A 39 17.82 6.61 12.86
C LYS A 39 16.92 7.38 11.87
N THR A 40 15.95 6.71 11.26
CA THR A 40 14.97 7.34 10.35
C THR A 40 14.21 8.45 11.07
N LEU A 41 13.72 8.18 12.28
CA LEU A 41 13.03 9.20 13.07
C LEU A 41 13.94 10.36 13.47
N THR A 42 15.23 10.13 13.70
CA THR A 42 16.22 11.17 13.99
C THR A 42 16.38 12.09 12.77
N GLU A 43 16.48 11.52 11.57
CA GLU A 43 16.59 12.26 10.30
C GLU A 43 15.32 13.09 10.03
N ASP A 44 14.14 12.50 10.22
CA ASP A 44 12.86 13.16 9.95
C ASP A 44 12.54 14.27 10.96
N THR A 45 12.93 14.09 12.23
CA THR A 45 12.58 15.03 13.31
C THR A 45 13.68 16.04 13.64
N GLY A 46 14.92 15.79 13.21
CA GLY A 46 16.11 16.56 13.59
C GLY A 46 16.50 16.43 15.07
N LEU A 47 15.88 15.52 15.82
CA LEU A 47 16.18 15.28 17.24
C LEU A 47 17.28 14.23 17.38
N SER A 48 18.02 14.25 18.50
CA SER A 48 18.99 13.19 18.78
C SER A 48 18.33 11.84 19.03
N GLU A 49 19.01 10.75 18.71
CA GLU A 49 18.47 9.38 18.87
C GLU A 49 18.02 9.08 20.31
N ARG A 50 18.76 9.59 21.31
CA ARG A 50 18.38 9.50 22.73
C ARG A 50 17.05 10.20 23.01
N THR A 51 16.83 11.37 22.41
CA THR A 51 15.60 12.14 22.56
C THR A 51 14.44 11.43 21.89
N VAL A 52 14.65 10.91 20.68
CA VAL A 52 13.63 10.10 19.97
C VAL A 52 13.20 8.91 20.81
N ARG A 53 14.14 8.12 21.34
CA ARG A 53 13.84 6.99 22.22
C ARG A 53 13.06 7.42 23.47
N SER A 54 13.54 8.43 24.19
CA SER A 54 12.86 8.95 25.37
C SER A 54 11.43 9.45 25.07
N LYS A 55 11.21 10.04 23.89
CA LYS A 55 9.86 10.47 23.48
C LYS A 55 8.99 9.30 23.03
N LEU A 56 9.55 8.24 22.43
CA LEU A 56 8.80 7.01 22.16
C LEU A 56 8.35 6.34 23.47
N ASP A 57 9.22 6.28 24.48
CA ASP A 57 8.88 5.76 25.80
C ASP A 57 7.75 6.58 26.44
N LEU A 58 7.82 7.92 26.36
CA LEU A 58 6.76 8.81 26.84
C LEU A 58 5.43 8.61 26.09
N LEU A 59 5.47 8.36 24.78
CA LEU A 59 4.29 8.10 23.97
C LEU A 59 3.66 6.75 24.31
N GLU A 60 4.48 5.74 24.63
CA GLU A 60 4.05 4.42 25.09
C GLU A 60 3.42 4.52 26.49
N GLU A 61 4.05 5.25 27.42
CA GLU A 61 3.52 5.52 28.77
C GLU A 61 2.17 6.24 28.73
N LYS A 62 2.01 7.22 27.82
CA LYS A 62 0.74 7.93 27.61
C LYS A 62 -0.32 7.10 26.87
N GLY A 63 -0.01 5.86 26.46
CA GLY A 63 -0.92 4.98 25.73
C GLY A 63 -1.33 5.49 24.35
N LEU A 64 -0.52 6.39 23.77
CA LEU A 64 -0.78 6.92 22.42
C LEU A 64 -0.30 5.95 21.33
N ILE A 65 0.74 5.20 21.66
CA ILE A 65 1.32 4.14 20.84
C ILE A 65 1.43 2.86 21.66
N VAL A 66 1.32 1.72 21.00
CA VAL A 66 1.50 0.39 21.61
C VAL A 66 2.44 -0.41 20.71
N ARG A 67 3.22 -1.33 21.27
CA ARG A 67 4.02 -2.26 20.45
C ARG A 67 3.07 -3.12 19.60
N GLY A 68 3.19 -2.99 18.28
CA GLY A 68 2.38 -3.71 17.31
C GLY A 68 2.96 -5.08 16.97
N ASN A 69 2.52 -5.63 15.84
CA ASN A 69 2.98 -6.94 15.36
C ASN A 69 4.44 -6.89 14.87
N GLN A 70 5.37 -7.35 15.70
CA GLN A 70 6.81 -7.37 15.39
C GLN A 70 7.17 -8.30 14.24
N ALA A 71 6.31 -9.27 13.89
CA ALA A 71 6.53 -10.13 12.73
C ALA A 71 6.53 -9.33 11.42
N LEU A 72 5.88 -8.16 11.38
CA LEU A 72 5.87 -7.29 10.21
C LEU A 72 7.29 -6.82 9.85
N ALA A 73 8.08 -6.41 10.84
CA ALA A 73 9.47 -6.02 10.62
C ALA A 73 10.33 -7.21 10.14
N ALA A 74 10.02 -8.42 10.60
CA ALA A 74 10.74 -9.64 10.20
C ALA A 74 10.56 -9.99 8.72
N VAL A 75 9.43 -9.63 8.10
CA VAL A 75 9.18 -9.85 6.67
C VAL A 75 10.11 -9.00 5.81
N TYR A 76 10.41 -7.78 6.23
CA TYR A 76 11.26 -6.84 5.48
C TYR A 76 12.74 -6.93 5.85
N ILE A 77 13.06 -7.30 7.09
CA ILE A 77 14.41 -7.31 7.63
C ILE A 77 14.71 -8.69 8.22
N ASP A 78 15.45 -9.50 7.46
CA ASP A 78 15.81 -10.87 7.86
C ASP A 78 16.71 -10.90 9.10
N ARG A 79 17.65 -9.94 9.21
CA ARG A 79 18.57 -9.82 10.35
C ARG A 79 17.87 -9.34 11.63
N HIS A 80 17.81 -10.21 12.64
CA HIS A 80 17.11 -9.96 13.90
C HIS A 80 17.64 -8.73 14.68
N ASP A 81 18.95 -8.51 14.69
CA ASP A 81 19.64 -7.41 15.41
C ASP A 81 19.29 -6.01 14.87
N ARG A 82 18.78 -5.93 13.64
CA ARG A 82 18.49 -4.67 12.96
C ARG A 82 17.00 -4.37 12.86
N ARG A 83 16.14 -5.22 13.44
CA ARG A 83 14.70 -5.07 13.35
C ARG A 83 14.25 -3.90 14.23
N PRO A 84 13.65 -2.85 13.65
CA PRO A 84 13.05 -1.79 14.44
C PRO A 84 11.79 -2.31 15.13
N VAL A 85 11.42 -1.65 16.24
CA VAL A 85 10.18 -1.95 16.95
C VAL A 85 9.01 -1.45 16.12
N VAL A 86 8.04 -2.32 15.90
CA VAL A 86 6.77 -1.97 15.26
C VAL A 86 5.84 -1.35 16.30
N TYR A 87 5.25 -0.21 15.97
CA TYR A 87 4.30 0.52 16.79
C TYR A 87 2.95 0.64 16.09
N ASP A 88 1.88 0.52 16.86
CA ASP A 88 0.51 0.76 16.48
C ASP A 88 -0.01 2.02 17.19
N LEU A 89 -0.56 2.94 16.42
CA LEU A 89 -1.19 4.16 16.89
C LEU A 89 -2.61 3.89 17.35
N GLN A 90 -2.97 4.42 18.51
CA GLN A 90 -4.32 4.26 19.08
C GLN A 90 -5.33 5.25 18.46
N ILE A 91 -5.51 5.16 17.13
CA ILE A 91 -6.33 6.11 16.35
C ILE A 91 -7.83 5.99 16.68
N LYS A 92 -8.31 4.77 16.93
CA LYS A 92 -9.74 4.49 17.17
C LYS A 92 -10.13 4.94 18.59
N ARG A 93 -11.12 5.84 18.69
CA ARG A 93 -11.84 6.14 19.94
C ARG A 93 -12.78 4.95 20.18
N GLY A 94 -12.29 3.93 20.86
CA GLY A 94 -13.07 2.73 21.18
C GLY A 94 -12.43 2.05 22.38
N ALA A 95 -13.25 1.72 23.37
CA ALA A 95 -12.84 1.23 24.68
C ALA A 95 -11.71 0.19 24.65
N VAL A 96 -10.90 0.17 25.73
CA VAL A 96 -10.00 -0.93 26.06
C VAL A 96 -10.70 -2.24 25.68
N ALA A 97 -10.11 -3.02 24.78
CA ALA A 97 -10.62 -4.35 24.49
C ALA A 97 -10.68 -5.07 25.84
N ALA A 98 -11.91 -5.33 26.32
CA ALA A 98 -12.11 -6.00 27.59
C ALA A 98 -11.23 -7.26 27.60
N PRO A 99 -10.54 -7.57 28.71
CA PRO A 99 -9.68 -8.73 28.78
C PRO A 99 -10.56 -9.93 28.49
N ARG A 100 -10.43 -10.51 27.29
CA ARG A 100 -11.14 -11.72 26.89
C ARG A 100 -10.43 -12.88 27.54
N ASN A 101 -10.56 -12.98 28.86
CA ASN A 101 -10.49 -14.23 29.57
C ASN A 101 -11.65 -15.07 29.02
N GLU A 102 -11.27 -16.11 28.28
CA GLU A 102 -12.00 -17.35 28.06
C GLU A 102 -13.36 -17.24 27.32
N ARG A 103 -13.42 -17.94 26.17
CA ARG A 103 -14.70 -18.29 25.53
C ARG A 103 -15.37 -19.37 26.40
N GLY A 104 -16.02 -18.94 27.48
CA GLY A 104 -17.00 -19.75 28.19
C GLY A 104 -18.28 -19.76 27.37
N ALA A 105 -18.44 -20.77 26.50
CA ALA A 105 -19.77 -21.21 26.13
C ALA A 105 -20.35 -21.93 27.36
N THR A 106 -20.93 -21.16 28.28
CA THR A 106 -21.89 -21.73 29.24
C THR A 106 -23.25 -21.58 28.58
N ASP A 107 -23.90 -22.70 28.30
CA ASP A 107 -25.24 -22.83 27.72
C ASP A 107 -26.36 -22.33 28.66
N ASP A 108 -26.13 -21.24 29.38
CA ASP A 108 -27.14 -20.64 30.23
C ASP A 108 -27.84 -19.53 29.42
N THR A 109 -28.89 -19.97 28.73
CA THR A 109 -29.83 -19.08 28.05
C THR A 109 -30.56 -18.27 29.10
N GLY A 110 -30.02 -17.08 29.41
CA GLY A 110 -30.66 -16.05 30.23
C GLY A 110 -31.89 -15.40 29.58
N CYS A 111 -32.75 -16.19 28.94
CA CYS A 111 -34.07 -15.77 28.48
C CYS A 111 -35.06 -15.94 29.63
N ASN A 112 -35.36 -14.85 30.35
CA ASN A 112 -36.46 -14.81 31.30
C ASN A 112 -37.79 -14.99 30.55
N VAL A 113 -38.34 -16.21 30.55
CA VAL A 113 -39.72 -16.50 30.14
C VAL A 113 -40.66 -16.07 31.27
N ARG A 114 -40.88 -14.75 31.39
CA ARG A 114 -42.01 -14.22 32.17
C ARG A 114 -42.97 -13.53 31.22
N GLN A 115 -43.92 -14.31 30.71
CA GLN A 115 -45.16 -13.78 30.17
C GLN A 115 -46.03 -13.35 31.35
N ASN A 116 -46.34 -12.05 31.45
CA ASN A 116 -47.52 -11.42 32.05
C ASN A 116 -47.16 -10.07 32.68
N GLY A 117 -47.60 -8.99 32.03
CA GLY A 117 -47.47 -7.64 32.57
C GLY A 117 -47.75 -6.51 31.57
N VAL A 118 -48.72 -6.67 30.67
CA VAL A 118 -49.22 -5.53 29.87
C VAL A 118 -50.44 -4.96 30.61
N GLN A 119 -50.28 -3.78 31.23
CA GLN A 119 -51.40 -2.95 31.65
C GLN A 119 -51.65 -1.90 30.57
N SER A 120 -52.74 -2.10 29.82
CA SER A 120 -53.12 -1.31 28.65
C SER A 120 -53.93 -0.06 29.01
N THR A 121 -53.46 0.83 29.87
CA THR A 121 -54.12 2.14 30.04
C THR A 121 -53.16 3.18 30.63
N THR A 122 -52.64 4.09 29.80
CA THR A 122 -52.41 5.49 30.15
C THR A 122 -52.19 6.28 28.87
N GLU A 123 -53.17 7.10 28.49
CA GLU A 123 -52.97 8.22 27.57
C GLU A 123 -52.01 9.23 28.21
N ARG A 124 -50.87 9.48 27.59
CA ARG A 124 -50.03 10.63 27.90
C ARG A 124 -49.78 11.40 26.62
N GLY A 125 -50.48 12.52 26.50
CA GLY A 125 -50.40 13.42 25.35
C GLY A 125 -49.09 14.20 25.28
N ALA A 126 -48.61 14.35 24.05
CA ALA A 126 -47.95 15.54 23.54
C ALA A 126 -48.26 15.62 22.04
N ALA A 127 -48.82 16.74 21.58
CA ALA A 127 -49.17 16.93 20.18
C ALA A 127 -47.90 16.88 19.29
N ILE A 128 -47.97 16.10 18.22
CA ILE A 128 -46.95 16.03 17.16
C ILE A 128 -46.84 17.42 16.53
N ALA A 129 -45.64 18.00 16.53
CA ALA A 129 -45.36 19.24 15.80
C ALA A 129 -45.58 19.00 14.29
N PRO A 130 -46.16 19.95 13.53
CA PRO A 130 -46.38 19.78 12.10
C PRO A 130 -45.04 19.63 11.36
N ASN A 131 -45.01 18.69 10.42
CA ASN A 131 -43.86 18.46 9.53
C ASN A 131 -43.55 19.76 8.74
N PRO A 132 -42.29 20.23 8.70
CA PRO A 132 -41.93 21.35 7.84
C PRO A 132 -42.04 20.92 6.36
N SER A 133 -42.74 21.72 5.56
CA SER A 133 -42.89 21.51 4.12
C SER A 133 -41.54 21.63 3.42
N LEU A 134 -41.04 20.53 2.87
CA LEU A 134 -39.91 20.50 1.93
C LEU A 134 -40.36 21.11 0.59
N ASN A 135 -40.22 22.42 0.44
CA ASN A 135 -40.24 23.07 -0.86
C ASN A 135 -38.87 22.88 -1.52
N HIS A 136 -38.67 21.76 -2.22
CA HIS A 136 -37.65 21.66 -3.26
C HIS A 136 -38.33 21.24 -4.56
N GLN A 137 -38.35 22.13 -5.54
CA GLN A 137 -38.78 21.79 -6.90
C GLN A 137 -37.72 20.88 -7.51
N VAL A 138 -38.14 19.69 -7.91
CA VAL A 138 -37.28 18.74 -8.58
C VAL A 138 -37.60 18.73 -10.08
N THR A 139 -36.60 19.04 -10.90
CA THR A 139 -36.59 18.71 -12.33
C THR A 139 -35.87 17.36 -12.49
N GLU A 140 -36.53 16.31 -12.01
CA GLU A 140 -36.29 14.90 -12.37
C GLU A 140 -36.92 14.81 -13.77
N GLU A 141 -36.19 14.79 -14.87
CA GLU A 141 -35.95 13.54 -15.60
C GLU A 141 -34.66 13.57 -16.44
N GLN A 142 -33.93 14.70 -16.49
CA GLN A 142 -32.71 14.82 -17.32
C GLN A 142 -31.40 14.52 -16.56
N GLN A 143 -31.38 14.73 -15.24
CA GLN A 143 -30.18 14.50 -14.42
C GLN A 143 -29.79 13.02 -14.21
N PRO A 144 -30.71 12.02 -14.09
CA PRO A 144 -30.31 10.66 -13.76
C PRO A 144 -29.42 10.01 -14.83
N ARG A 145 -29.59 10.37 -16.10
CA ARG A 145 -28.85 9.76 -17.22
C ARG A 145 -27.46 10.34 -17.40
N GLU A 146 -27.36 11.67 -17.34
CA GLU A 146 -26.05 12.35 -17.36
C GLU A 146 -25.18 11.94 -16.16
N LEU A 147 -25.78 11.74 -14.98
CA LEU A 147 -25.06 11.23 -13.82
C LEU A 147 -24.64 9.77 -14.00
N GLN A 148 -25.47 8.91 -14.59
CA GLN A 148 -25.13 7.51 -14.85
C GLN A 148 -23.98 7.37 -15.84
N ASP A 149 -23.97 8.16 -16.90
CA ASP A 149 -22.90 8.15 -17.91
C ASP A 149 -21.58 8.62 -17.30
N VAL A 150 -21.62 9.68 -16.48
CA VAL A 150 -20.45 10.19 -15.74
C VAL A 150 -19.95 9.17 -14.70
N ILE A 151 -20.85 8.46 -14.01
CA ILE A 151 -20.48 7.39 -13.06
C ILE A 151 -19.85 6.21 -13.81
N ALA A 152 -20.42 5.79 -14.95
CA ALA A 152 -19.88 4.70 -15.75
C ALA A 152 -18.49 5.02 -16.33
N ASP A 153 -18.27 6.27 -16.76
CA ASP A 153 -16.95 6.73 -17.19
C ASP A 153 -15.96 6.84 -16.03
N GLN A 154 -16.39 7.28 -14.84
CA GLN A 154 -15.55 7.26 -13.63
C GLN A 154 -15.19 5.83 -13.21
N ASP A 155 -16.14 4.90 -13.23
CA ASP A 155 -15.91 3.50 -12.91
C ASP A 155 -14.96 2.84 -13.92
N ARG A 156 -15.09 3.15 -15.21
CA ARG A 156 -14.16 2.69 -16.26
C ARG A 156 -12.73 3.20 -16.01
N GLN A 157 -12.57 4.49 -15.70
CA GLN A 157 -11.26 5.07 -15.35
C GLN A 157 -10.69 4.47 -14.05
N ALA A 158 -11.54 4.16 -13.08
CA ALA A 158 -11.13 3.50 -11.84
C ALA A 158 -10.65 2.05 -12.08
N LEU A 159 -11.24 1.33 -13.05
CA LEU A 159 -10.82 -0.02 -13.43
C LEU A 159 -9.48 -0.02 -14.20
N GLU A 160 -9.32 0.88 -15.18
CA GLU A 160 -8.06 1.02 -15.94
C GLU A 160 -6.88 1.39 -15.03
N SER A 161 -7.11 2.20 -14.00
CA SER A 161 -6.09 2.54 -13.01
C SER A 161 -5.81 1.42 -11.99
N GLN A 162 -6.73 0.46 -11.80
CA GLN A 162 -6.51 -0.72 -10.95
C GLN A 162 -5.64 -1.79 -11.62
N ASP A 163 -5.78 -2.00 -12.93
CA ASP A 163 -4.93 -2.93 -13.70
C ASP A 163 -3.44 -2.54 -13.65
N ASP A 164 -3.15 -1.27 -13.39
CA ASP A 164 -1.81 -0.73 -13.20
C ASP A 164 -1.21 -1.02 -11.83
N LEU A 165 -2.07 -1.20 -10.83
CA LEU A 165 -1.71 -1.48 -9.44
C LEU A 165 -1.63 -2.99 -9.17
N GLN A 166 -2.32 -3.80 -9.96
CA GLN A 166 -2.29 -5.25 -9.80
C GLN A 166 -0.92 -5.82 -10.16
N ARG A 167 -0.31 -6.50 -9.19
CA ARG A 167 0.94 -7.23 -9.37
C ARG A 167 0.63 -8.67 -9.74
N PHE A 168 1.28 -9.19 -10.77
CA PHE A 168 1.09 -10.56 -11.26
C PHE A 168 2.44 -11.21 -11.59
N ALA A 169 2.46 -12.54 -11.53
CA ALA A 169 3.57 -13.34 -12.02
C ALA A 169 3.50 -13.44 -13.54
N MET A 170 4.65 -13.45 -14.21
CA MET A 170 4.71 -13.49 -15.67
C MET A 170 4.00 -14.74 -16.22
N PHE A 171 3.22 -14.55 -17.29
CA PHE A 171 2.53 -15.62 -18.04
C PHE A 171 2.91 -15.55 -19.53
N ALA A 172 2.74 -16.66 -20.26
CA ALA A 172 3.31 -16.82 -21.60
C ALA A 172 2.64 -15.93 -22.66
N GLU A 173 1.36 -15.61 -22.47
CA GLU A 173 0.55 -14.78 -23.36
C GLU A 173 0.61 -13.29 -23.00
N TRP A 174 1.50 -12.89 -22.08
CA TRP A 174 1.61 -11.50 -21.66
C TRP A 174 2.08 -10.62 -22.82
N ASN A 175 1.25 -9.63 -23.16
CA ASN A 175 1.56 -8.63 -24.18
C ASN A 175 1.82 -7.27 -23.51
N PRO A 176 3.01 -6.66 -23.71
CA PRO A 176 3.31 -5.36 -23.13
C PRO A 176 2.37 -4.25 -23.65
N PRO A 177 1.79 -3.41 -22.76
CA PRO A 177 1.09 -2.20 -23.16
C PRO A 177 2.02 -1.23 -23.89
N VAL A 178 1.67 -0.82 -25.12
CA VAL A 178 2.52 -0.04 -26.02
C VAL A 178 2.93 1.31 -25.40
N ASP A 179 1.99 2.01 -24.77
CA ASP A 179 2.25 3.32 -24.16
C ASP A 179 3.29 3.23 -23.03
N LYS A 180 3.26 2.13 -22.27
CA LYS A 180 4.16 1.92 -21.13
C LYS A 180 5.52 1.45 -21.58
N VAL A 181 5.58 0.49 -22.49
CA VAL A 181 6.86 0.00 -23.00
C VAL A 181 7.58 1.08 -23.79
N SER A 182 6.89 1.85 -24.62
CA SER A 182 7.51 2.97 -25.34
C SER A 182 8.11 4.01 -24.39
N ALA A 183 7.40 4.39 -23.33
CA ALA A 183 7.93 5.28 -22.30
C ALA A 183 9.19 4.70 -21.62
N GLN A 184 9.14 3.42 -21.21
CA GLN A 184 10.27 2.77 -20.53
C GLN A 184 11.48 2.55 -21.45
N LEU A 185 11.27 2.24 -22.73
CA LEU A 185 12.33 2.13 -23.73
C LEU A 185 13.00 3.49 -23.96
N THR A 186 12.22 4.55 -24.10
CA THR A 186 12.73 5.92 -24.27
C THR A 186 13.62 6.31 -23.09
N LEU A 187 13.16 6.04 -21.86
CA LEU A 187 13.95 6.28 -20.63
C LEU A 187 15.22 5.42 -20.55
N ALA A 188 15.21 4.22 -21.14
CA ALA A 188 16.38 3.34 -21.20
C ALA A 188 17.39 3.74 -22.30
N GLY A 189 17.02 4.66 -23.19
CA GLY A 189 17.79 5.06 -24.37
C GLY A 189 17.61 4.11 -25.57
N LEU A 190 16.47 3.44 -25.66
CA LEU A 190 16.12 2.47 -26.70
C LEU A 190 14.91 2.93 -27.50
N THR A 191 14.86 2.54 -28.77
CA THR A 191 13.69 2.71 -29.66
C THR A 191 12.80 1.46 -29.64
N LEU A 192 11.57 1.58 -30.12
CA LEU A 192 10.62 0.46 -30.21
C LEU A 192 11.15 -0.69 -31.09
N GLU A 193 12.02 -0.39 -32.05
CA GLU A 193 12.72 -1.36 -32.91
C GLU A 193 13.60 -2.34 -32.12
N ALA A 194 14.00 -1.98 -30.90
CA ALA A 194 14.75 -2.87 -30.02
C ALA A 194 13.90 -4.04 -29.51
N LEU A 195 12.58 -3.93 -29.53
CA LEU A 195 11.65 -4.96 -29.08
C LEU A 195 11.41 -5.96 -30.22
N THR A 196 12.32 -6.92 -30.39
CA THR A 196 12.13 -8.05 -31.31
C THR A 196 11.27 -9.14 -30.66
N GLU A 197 10.56 -9.92 -31.48
CA GLU A 197 9.72 -11.03 -31.00
C GLU A 197 10.57 -12.10 -30.27
N GLU A 198 11.78 -12.36 -30.76
CA GLU A 198 12.74 -13.28 -30.13
C GLU A 198 13.16 -12.81 -28.74
N ALA A 199 13.47 -11.52 -28.59
CA ALA A 199 13.86 -10.95 -27.31
C ALA A 199 12.70 -10.94 -26.31
N LEU A 200 11.47 -10.69 -26.77
CA LEU A 200 10.27 -10.81 -25.95
C LEU A 200 10.04 -12.25 -25.49
N LYS A 201 10.14 -13.25 -26.39
CA LYS A 201 10.01 -14.67 -26.05
C LYS A 201 11.09 -15.14 -25.06
N SER A 202 12.33 -14.68 -25.24
CA SER A 202 13.43 -14.97 -24.30
C SER A 202 13.13 -14.41 -22.91
N PHE A 203 12.66 -13.17 -22.82
CA PHE A 203 12.24 -12.54 -21.57
C PHE A 203 11.08 -13.29 -20.90
N LEU A 204 10.03 -13.62 -21.67
CA LEU A 204 8.89 -14.39 -21.20
C LEU A 204 9.33 -15.76 -20.67
N GLY A 205 10.12 -16.51 -21.44
CA GLY A 205 10.63 -17.82 -21.03
C GLY A 205 11.40 -17.78 -19.70
N PHE A 206 12.22 -16.74 -19.50
CA PHE A 206 12.98 -16.57 -18.27
C PHE A 206 12.11 -16.30 -17.04
N PHE A 207 11.06 -15.47 -17.17
CA PHE A 207 10.22 -15.07 -16.04
C PHE A 207 9.03 -16.01 -15.79
N VAL A 208 8.49 -16.66 -16.81
CA VAL A 208 7.47 -17.72 -16.66
C VAL A 208 8.04 -18.89 -15.85
N ALA A 209 9.32 -19.22 -16.05
CA ALA A 209 10.03 -20.21 -15.22
C ALA A 209 10.22 -19.79 -13.75
N ARG A 210 9.90 -18.54 -13.39
CA ARG A 210 10.09 -17.95 -12.05
C ARG A 210 8.77 -17.40 -11.49
N PRO A 211 7.82 -18.27 -11.11
CA PRO A 211 6.49 -17.85 -10.66
C PRO A 211 6.48 -17.06 -9.35
N LYS A 212 7.63 -16.97 -8.64
CA LYS A 212 7.77 -16.18 -7.40
C LYS A 212 8.04 -14.69 -7.63
N VAL A 213 8.25 -14.27 -8.88
CA VAL A 213 8.50 -12.86 -9.22
C VAL A 213 7.18 -12.22 -9.63
N PHE A 214 6.74 -11.21 -8.88
CA PHE A 214 5.52 -10.46 -9.13
C PHE A 214 5.85 -9.00 -9.40
N ASP A 215 5.31 -8.46 -10.48
CA ASP A 215 5.45 -7.05 -10.83
C ASP A 215 4.14 -6.51 -11.41
N SER A 216 3.99 -5.19 -11.44
CA SER A 216 2.87 -4.56 -12.15
C SER A 216 3.16 -4.52 -13.65
N ASN A 217 2.15 -4.21 -14.47
CA ASN A 217 2.39 -4.01 -15.91
C ASN A 217 3.52 -3.01 -16.19
N GLY A 218 3.53 -1.87 -15.48
CA GLY A 218 4.60 -0.87 -15.60
C GLY A 218 5.97 -1.39 -15.15
N GLY A 219 6.02 -2.17 -14.07
CA GLY A 219 7.26 -2.77 -13.59
C GLY A 219 7.82 -3.83 -14.53
N TRP A 220 6.94 -4.64 -15.14
CA TRP A 220 7.32 -5.59 -16.18
C TRP A 220 7.85 -4.88 -17.44
N CYS A 221 7.23 -3.78 -17.86
CA CYS A 221 7.73 -2.94 -18.96
C CYS A 221 9.14 -2.39 -18.68
N PHE A 222 9.39 -1.91 -17.45
CA PHE A 222 10.71 -1.44 -17.03
C PHE A 222 11.76 -2.55 -17.04
N ARG A 223 11.42 -3.74 -16.51
CA ARG A 223 12.28 -4.92 -16.53
C ARG A 223 12.60 -5.36 -17.96
N LEU A 224 11.62 -5.33 -18.86
CA LEU A 224 11.79 -5.64 -20.27
C LEU A 224 12.77 -4.66 -20.93
N ALA A 225 12.62 -3.34 -20.70
CA ALA A 225 13.55 -2.34 -21.23
C ALA A 225 15.00 -2.57 -20.74
N LYS A 226 15.17 -2.90 -19.45
CA LYS A 226 16.49 -3.25 -18.88
C LYS A 226 17.06 -4.54 -19.47
N TRP A 227 16.21 -5.54 -19.70
CA TRP A 227 16.59 -6.80 -20.34
C TRP A 227 17.12 -6.56 -21.76
N LEU A 228 16.37 -5.81 -22.57
CA LEU A 228 16.76 -5.44 -23.93
C LEU A 228 18.07 -4.65 -23.99
N LYS A 229 18.28 -3.73 -23.05
CA LYS A 229 19.55 -3.00 -22.93
C LYS A 229 20.73 -3.95 -22.66
N SER A 230 20.51 -4.96 -21.83
CA SER A 230 21.53 -5.96 -21.49
C SER A 230 21.82 -6.88 -22.66
N GLU A 231 20.79 -7.32 -23.40
CA GLU A 231 20.94 -8.11 -24.62
C GLU A 231 21.69 -7.35 -25.71
N LYS A 232 21.38 -6.07 -25.93
CA LYS A 232 22.14 -5.22 -26.87
C LYS A 232 23.60 -5.07 -26.46
N ALA A 233 23.88 -4.90 -25.17
CA ALA A 233 25.27 -4.81 -24.69
C ALA A 233 26.04 -6.12 -24.88
N LYS A 234 25.40 -7.28 -24.67
CA LYS A 234 25.99 -8.59 -24.95
C LYS A 234 26.25 -8.79 -26.44
N ALA A 235 25.27 -8.47 -27.29
CA ALA A 235 25.41 -8.59 -28.74
C ALA A 235 26.55 -7.71 -29.27
N ALA A 236 26.69 -6.48 -28.76
CA ALA A 236 27.81 -5.61 -29.10
C ALA A 236 29.17 -6.20 -28.65
N ALA A 237 29.25 -6.75 -27.43
CA ALA A 237 30.47 -7.38 -26.93
C ALA A 237 30.84 -8.65 -27.71
N GLU A 238 29.86 -9.45 -28.11
CA GLU A 238 30.08 -10.64 -28.95
C GLU A 238 30.57 -10.26 -30.35
N ALA A 239 30.04 -9.19 -30.94
CA ALA A 239 30.52 -8.65 -32.21
C ALA A 239 31.98 -8.18 -32.13
N GLU A 240 32.36 -7.45 -31.08
CA GLU A 240 33.76 -7.03 -30.86
C GLU A 240 34.71 -8.23 -30.67
N LEU A 241 34.26 -9.27 -29.95
CA LEU A 241 35.04 -10.50 -29.79
C LEU A 241 35.21 -11.27 -31.10
N ASP A 242 34.21 -11.26 -31.97
CA ASP A 242 34.30 -11.91 -33.28
C ASP A 242 35.18 -11.12 -34.25
N GLU A 243 35.07 -9.78 -34.27
CA GLU A 243 35.96 -8.89 -35.03
C GLU A 243 37.42 -9.06 -34.61
N THR A 244 37.70 -9.13 -33.31
CA THR A 244 39.06 -9.32 -32.79
C THR A 244 39.61 -10.70 -33.15
N LYS A 245 38.82 -11.77 -33.03
CA LYS A 245 39.19 -13.13 -33.52
C LYS A 245 39.49 -13.14 -35.01
N SER A 246 38.65 -12.51 -35.82
CA SER A 246 38.86 -12.39 -37.26
C SER A 246 40.16 -11.63 -37.59
N ASN A 247 40.45 -10.54 -36.86
CA ASN A 247 41.67 -9.76 -37.02
C ASN A 247 42.94 -10.55 -36.64
N TRP A 248 42.89 -11.35 -35.56
CA TRP A 248 44.00 -12.26 -35.21
C TRP A 248 44.19 -13.38 -36.26
N ALA A 249 43.11 -13.94 -36.79
CA ALA A 249 43.17 -14.94 -37.86
C ALA A 249 43.74 -14.35 -39.17
N GLN A 250 43.39 -13.11 -39.50
CA GLN A 250 43.84 -12.43 -40.72
C GLN A 250 45.31 -11.99 -40.65
N LYS A 251 45.84 -11.73 -39.44
CA LYS A 251 47.27 -11.44 -39.20
C LYS A 251 48.18 -12.69 -39.19
N GLY A 252 47.64 -13.86 -39.54
CA GLY A 252 48.43 -15.07 -39.78
C GLY A 252 49.03 -15.73 -38.54
N VAL A 253 48.62 -15.32 -37.33
CA VAL A 253 49.02 -15.99 -36.10
C VAL A 253 48.13 -17.22 -35.93
N ARG A 254 48.55 -18.35 -36.51
CA ARG A 254 47.99 -19.65 -36.16
C ARG A 254 48.56 -20.07 -34.80
N LEU A 255 47.67 -20.28 -33.82
CA LEU A 255 47.97 -20.99 -32.58
C LEU A 255 48.52 -22.40 -32.88
#